data_AF-A0A965Z2M4-F1
#
_entry.id   AF-A0A965Z2M4-F1
#
_cell.length_a   1.000
_cell.length_b   1.000
_cell.length_c   1.000
_cell.angle_alpha   90.00
_cell.angle_beta   90.00
_cell.angle_gamma   90.00
#
_symmetry.space_group_name_H-M   'P 1'
#
loop_
_entity.id
_entity.type
_entity.pdbx_description
1 polymer ?
#
loop_
_entity_poly.entity_id
_entity_poly.type
_entity_poly.pdbx_seq_one_letter_code
_entity_poly.pdbx_strand_id
1 'polypeptide(L)' 'MAAAKGGHLEIVRFLLERGADVNARNEYGKTPLCLAALDHRDDVVACLQQRGGTT' A
#
# COMPACT_ATOMS: atom_id res chain seq x y z
N MET A 1 -4.63 3.67 1.60
CA MET A 1 -3.71 4.51 2.39
C MET A 1 -3.61 4.04 3.84
N ALA A 2 -4.64 4.22 4.66
CA ALA A 2 -4.60 3.89 6.10
C ALA A 2 -4.21 2.42 6.37
N ALA A 3 -4.78 1.47 5.61
CA ALA A 3 -4.44 0.05 5.73
C ALA A 3 -2.94 -0.23 5.47
N ALA A 4 -2.32 0.45 4.51
CA ALA A 4 -0.91 0.26 4.19
C ALA A 4 0.00 0.85 5.30
N LYS A 5 -0.34 2.05 5.79
CA LYS A 5 0.32 2.71 6.92
C LYS A 5 0.28 1.85 8.20
N GLY A 6 -0.90 1.28 8.48
CA GLY A 6 -1.17 0.45 9.66
C GLY A 6 -0.64 -0.98 9.57
N GLY A 7 -0.06 -1.41 8.44
CA GLY A 7 0.43 -2.77 8.27
C GLY A 7 -0.68 -3.83 8.12
N HIS A 8 -1.89 -3.43 7.73
CA HIS A 8 -3.03 -4.35 7.63
C HIS A 8 -3.00 -5.13 6.30
N LEU A 9 -2.10 -6.10 6.19
CA LEU A 9 -1.84 -6.87 4.98
C LEU A 9 -3.12 -7.46 4.36
N GLU A 10 -3.95 -8.13 5.17
CA GLU A 10 -5.20 -8.76 4.71
C GLU A 10 -6.14 -7.74 4.05
N ILE A 11 -6.26 -6.55 4.65
CA ILE A 11 -7.09 -5.46 4.13
C ILE A 11 -6.49 -4.91 2.84
N VAL A 12 -5.16 -4.73 2.79
CA VAL A 12 -4.47 -4.27 1.58
C VAL A 12 -4.71 -5.25 0.43
N ARG A 13 -4.55 -6.56 0.64
CA ARG A 13 -4.83 -7.56 -0.39
C ARG A 13 -6.28 -7.53 -0.85
N PHE A 14 -7.22 -7.51 0.09
CA PHE A 14 -8.65 -7.47 -0.23
C PHE A 14 -8.99 -6.25 -1.09
N LEU A 15 -8.44 -5.08 -0.77
CA LEU A 15 -8.65 -3.87 -1.57
C LEU A 15 -8.05 -3.99 -2.97
N LEU A 16 -6.83 -4.52 -3.10
CA LEU A 16 -6.18 -4.73 -4.40
C LEU A 16 -6.97 -5.73 -5.27
N GLU A 17 -7.50 -6.80 -4.67
CA GLU A 17 -8.38 -7.77 -5.36
C GLU A 17 -9.69 -7.15 -5.83
N ARG A 18 -10.17 -6.11 -5.14
CA ARG A 18 -11.33 -5.30 -5.55
C ARG A 18 -11.00 -4.23 -6.59
N GLY A 19 -9.78 -4.19 -7.11
CA GLY A 19 -9.35 -3.24 -8.13
C GLY A 19 -8.96 -1.87 -7.57
N ALA A 20 -8.61 -1.77 -6.29
CA ALA A 20 -8.03 -0.55 -5.76
C ALA A 20 -6.73 -0.20 -6.50
N ASP A 21 -6.58 1.08 -6.84
CA ASP A 21 -5.36 1.57 -7.47
C ASP A 21 -4.16 1.48 -6.50
N VAL A 22 -3.20 0.63 -6.86
CA VAL A 22 -1.97 0.37 -6.11
C VAL A 22 -1.07 1.61 -6.03
N ASN A 23 -1.23 2.55 -6.96
CA ASN A 23 -0.44 3.79 -7.09
C ASN A 23 -1.24 5.05 -6.75
N ALA A 24 -2.44 4.91 -6.16
CA ALA A 24 -3.25 6.04 -5.75
C ALA A 24 -2.43 7.00 -4.87
N ARG A 25 -2.61 8.31 -5.05
CA ARG A 25 -1.89 9.34 -4.27
C ARG A 25 -2.85 9.99 -3.28
N ASN A 26 -2.38 10.22 -2.04
CA ASN A 26 -3.16 11.00 -1.07
C ASN A 26 -2.93 12.51 -1.28
N GLU A 27 -3.54 13.33 -0.42
CA GLU A 27 -3.38 14.80 -0.45
C GLU A 27 -1.92 15.28 -0.33
N TYR A 28 -1.04 14.44 0.21
CA TYR A 28 0.40 14.71 0.34
C TYR A 28 1.23 14.13 -0.82
N GLY A 29 0.58 13.57 -1.84
CA GLY A 29 1.25 12.92 -2.96
C GLY A 29 1.94 11.59 -2.61
N LYS A 30 1.67 11.00 -1.45
CA LYS A 30 2.24 9.70 -1.06
C LYS A 30 1.39 8.56 -1.61
N THR A 31 2.03 7.50 -2.10
CA THR A 31 1.39 6.24 -2.48
C THR A 31 1.22 5.31 -1.26
N PRO A 32 0.41 4.23 -1.35
CA PRO A 32 0.35 3.21 -0.30
C PRO A 32 1.73 2.61 0.00
N LEU A 33 2.57 2.43 -1.03
CA LEU A 33 3.93 1.90 -0.87
C LEU A 33 4.82 2.86 -0.07
N CYS A 34 4.77 4.15 -0.38
CA CYS A 34 5.46 5.19 0.40
C CYS A 34 5.12 5.11 1.89
N LEU A 35 3.83 4.97 2.23
CA LEU A 35 3.40 4.89 3.62
C LEU A 35 3.85 3.60 4.30
N ALA A 36 3.72 2.46 3.62
CA ALA A 36 4.16 1.17 4.15
C ALA A 36 5.67 1.15 4.42
N ALA A 37 6.48 1.71 3.52
CA ALA A 37 7.93 1.81 3.69
C ALA A 37 8.33 2.74 4.84
N LEU A 38 7.68 3.90 4.96
CA LEU A 38 7.96 4.87 6.04
C LEU A 38 7.62 4.33 7.43
N ASP A 39 6.59 3.48 7.54
CA ASP A 39 6.14 2.90 8.81
C ASP A 39 6.66 1.46 9.02
N HIS A 40 7.66 1.03 8.25
CA HIS A 40 8.32 -0.29 8.36
C HIS A 40 7.34 -1.48 8.28
N ARG A 41 6.44 -1.46 7.31
CA ARG A 41 5.45 -2.50 7.05
C ARG A 41 5.92 -3.43 5.93
N ASP A 42 6.97 -4.19 6.20
CA ASP A 42 7.69 -4.99 5.19
C ASP A 42 6.77 -5.95 4.41
N ASP A 43 5.85 -6.62 5.10
CA ASP A 43 4.88 -7.55 4.48
C ASP A 43 3.97 -6.83 3.46
N VAL A 44 3.57 -5.60 3.81
CA VAL A 44 2.74 -4.75 2.95
C VAL A 44 3.56 -4.19 1.80
N VAL A 45 4.82 -3.80 2.04
CA VAL A 45 5.75 -3.36 0.99
C VAL A 45 5.91 -4.45 -0.06
N ALA A 46 6.22 -5.68 0.37
CA ALA A 46 6.36 -6.84 -0.51
C ALA A 46 5.08 -7.12 -1.30
N CYS A 47 3.91 -7.02 -0.65
CA CYS A 47 2.61 -7.23 -1.30
C CYS A 47 2.32 -6.16 -2.38
N LEU A 48 2.57 -4.88 -2.07
CA LEU A 48 2.34 -3.78 -3.00
C LEU A 48 3.31 -3.84 -4.18
N GLN A 49 4.59 -4.18 -3.96
CA GLN A 49 5.57 -4.36 -5.04
C GLN A 49 5.20 -5.50 -6.00
N GLN A 50 4.73 -6.64 -5.47
CA GLN A 50 4.23 -7.75 -6.29
C GLN A 50 3.06 -7.35 -7.19
N ARG A 51 2.29 -6.32 -6.79
CA ARG A 51 1.14 -5.80 -7.54
C ARG A 51 1.49 -4.57 -8.39
N GLY A 52 2.78 -4.24 -8.55
CA GLY A 52 3.23 -3.12 -9.38
C GLY A 52 3.17 -1.76 -8.69
N GLY A 53 3.09 -1.72 -7.36
CA GLY A 53 3.14 -0.50 -6.57
C GLY A 53 4.49 0.19 -6.68
N THR A 54 4.47 1.51 -6.87
CA THR A 54 5.65 2.38 -6.91
C THR A 54 5.56 3.48 -5.86
N THR A 55 6.71 4.04 -5.49
CA THR A 55 6.82 5.16 -4.54
C THR A 55 6.46 6.48 -5.19
#